data_AF-A0A4Z0KH24-F1
#
_entry.id   AF-A0A4Z0KH24-F1
#
_cell.length_a   1.000
_cell.length_b   1.000
_cell.length_c   1.000
_cell.angle_alpha   90.00
_cell.angle_beta   90.00
_cell.angle_gamma   90.00
#
_symmetry.space_group_name_H-M   'P 1'
#
loop_
_entity.id
_entity.type
_entity.pdbx_description
1 polymer ?
#
loop_
_entity_poly.entity_id
_entity_poly.type
_entity_poly.pdbx_seq_one_letter_code
_entity_poly.pdbx_strand_id
1 'polypeptide(L)' 'MNQYLNRVESGYFDRALLVYGRGGQECVRCGTEIEKMTIGGRGSHFCPNCQRPPRYR' A
#
# COMPACT_ATOMS: atom_id res chain seq x y z
N MET A 1 37.33 1.80 -14.71
CA MET A 1 36.40 2.78 -15.31
C MET A 1 35.42 1.99 -16.18
N ASN A 2 34.11 1.87 -15.97
CA ASN A 2 33.11 2.54 -15.13
C ASN A 2 31.99 1.49 -14.90
N GLN A 3 31.67 1.05 -13.69
CA GLN A 3 30.75 1.68 -12.73
C GLN A 3 29.36 2.08 -13.30
N TYR A 4 28.63 1.15 -13.92
CA TYR A 4 27.19 1.33 -14.19
C TYR A 4 26.33 0.10 -13.83
N LEU A 5 26.66 -0.56 -12.71
CA LEU A 5 25.69 -1.39 -12.02
C LEU A 5 24.75 -0.47 -11.23
N ASN A 6 23.75 0.09 -11.92
CA ASN A 6 22.59 0.69 -11.27
C ASN A 6 21.73 -0.42 -10.65
N ARG A 7 22.32 -1.18 -9.71
CA ARG A 7 21.54 -1.94 -8.76
C ARG A 7 20.91 -0.89 -7.87
N VAL A 8 19.70 -0.48 -8.22
CA VAL A 8 18.77 0.11 -7.27
C VAL A 8 18.58 -0.99 -6.23
N GLU A 9 19.46 -1.02 -5.22
CA GLU A 9 19.17 -1.71 -3.98
C GLU A 9 17.88 -1.06 -3.51
N SER A 10 16.78 -1.80 -3.67
CA SER A 10 15.42 -1.33 -3.45
C SER A 10 15.35 -0.73 -2.05
N GLY A 11 15.50 0.59 -1.97
CA GLY A 11 15.75 1.28 -0.73
C GLY A 11 14.64 1.00 0.27
N TYR A 12 14.99 0.38 1.39
CA TYR A 12 14.16 0.32 2.60
C TYR A 12 12.70 -0.14 2.40
N PHE A 13 12.48 -1.27 1.70
CA PHE A 13 11.18 -1.96 1.69
C PHE A 13 11.03 -3.00 2.81
N ASP A 14 11.82 -2.91 3.89
CA ASP A 14 11.69 -3.81 5.06
C ASP A 14 10.37 -3.63 5.83
N ARG A 15 9.57 -2.61 5.47
CA ARG A 15 8.19 -2.48 5.96
C ARG A 15 7.26 -3.29 5.07
N ALA A 16 6.72 -4.38 5.62
CA ALA A 16 5.71 -5.18 4.96
C ALA A 16 4.57 -4.30 4.41
N LEU A 17 4.33 -4.37 3.10
CA LEU A 17 3.22 -3.69 2.46
C LEU A 17 1.91 -4.44 2.75
N LEU A 18 1.20 -4.02 3.79
CA LEU A 18 0.03 -4.76 4.28
C LEU A 18 -1.18 -4.74 3.32
N VAL A 19 -1.33 -3.69 2.50
CA VAL A 19 -2.51 -3.48 1.64
C VAL A 19 -2.18 -3.18 0.17
N TYR A 20 -0.96 -2.76 -0.14
CA TYR A 20 -0.60 -2.34 -1.49
C TYR A 20 -0.65 -3.52 -2.48
N GLY A 21 -1.37 -3.36 -3.60
CA GLY A 21 -1.52 -4.41 -4.62
C GLY A 21 -2.49 -5.53 -4.26
N ARG A 22 -3.21 -5.40 -3.13
CA ARG A 22 -4.08 -6.44 -2.56
C ARG A 22 -5.57 -6.11 -2.67
N GLY A 23 -5.97 -5.24 -3.60
CA GLY A 23 -7.38 -4.91 -3.80
C GLY A 23 -8.20 -6.17 -4.10
N GLY A 24 -9.34 -6.32 -3.43
CA GLY A 24 -10.18 -7.53 -3.49
C GLY A 24 -9.69 -8.71 -2.65
N GLN A 25 -8.59 -8.57 -1.90
CA GLN A 25 -8.12 -9.60 -0.98
C GLN A 25 -8.48 -9.26 0.48
N GLU A 26 -8.53 -10.28 1.33
CA GLU A 26 -8.77 -10.12 2.76
C GLU A 26 -7.64 -9.36 3.48
N CYS A 27 -8.02 -8.41 4.33
CA CYS A 27 -7.09 -7.68 5.19
C CYS A 27 -6.43 -8.62 6.21
N VAL A 28 -5.09 -8.62 6.26
CA VAL A 28 -4.31 -9.42 7.24
C VAL A 28 -4.56 -9.07 8.71
N ARG A 29 -5.22 -7.95 9.00
CA ARG A 29 -5.54 -7.55 10.39
C ARG A 29 -6.95 -7.94 10.82
N CYS A 30 -7.93 -7.91 9.92
CA CYS A 30 -9.34 -8.03 10.31
C CYS A 30 -10.22 -8.86 9.35
N GLY A 31 -9.66 -9.42 8.28
CA GLY A 31 -10.40 -10.21 7.29
C GLY A 31 -11.27 -9.40 6.32
N THR A 32 -11.60 -8.14 6.62
CA THR A 32 -12.37 -7.29 5.69
C THR A 32 -11.64 -7.14 4.36
N GLU A 33 -12.38 -7.24 3.25
CA GLU A 33 -11.83 -7.04 1.90
C GLU A 33 -11.14 -5.66 1.78
N ILE A 34 -9.96 -5.65 1.15
CA ILE A 34 -9.20 -4.44 0.88
C ILE A 34 -9.79 -3.75 -0.35
N GLU A 35 -10.13 -2.48 -0.19
CA GLU A 35 -10.64 -1.66 -1.29
C GLU A 35 -9.51 -0.99 -2.07
N LYS A 36 -9.72 -0.83 -3.37
CA LYS A 36 -8.87 -0.04 -4.26
C LYS A 36 -9.65 1.16 -4.77
N MET A 37 -9.08 2.35 -4.63
CA MET A 37 -9.66 3.60 -5.13
C MET A 37 -8.61 4.44 -5.87
N THR A 38 -9.05 5.44 -6.63
CA THR A 38 -8.16 6.40 -7.28
C THR A 38 -8.33 7.77 -6.62
N ILE A 39 -7.24 8.35 -6.13
CA ILE A 39 -7.21 9.68 -5.51
C ILE A 39 -6.26 10.56 -6.33
N GLY A 40 -6.78 11.63 -6.93
CA GLY A 40 -5.96 12.56 -7.74
C GLY A 40 -5.17 11.87 -8.86
N GLY A 41 -5.76 10.86 -9.51
CA GLY A 41 -5.12 10.08 -10.56
C GLY A 41 -4.15 8.99 -10.09
N ARG A 42 -3.99 8.78 -8.77
CA ARG A 42 -3.12 7.74 -8.20
C ARG A 42 -3.94 6.63 -7.54
N GLY A 43 -3.67 5.38 -7.92
CA GLY A 43 -4.27 4.21 -7.30
C GLY A 43 -3.82 4.06 -5.85
N SER A 44 -4.79 3.89 -4.95
CA SER A 44 -4.62 3.73 -3.51
C SER A 44 -5.35 2.47 -3.05
N HIS A 45 -4.78 1.75 -2.08
CA HIS A 45 -5.39 0.57 -1.46
C HIS A 45 -5.52 0.82 0.04
N PHE A 46 -6.66 0.46 0.63
CA PHE A 46 -6.90 0.64 2.06
C PHE A 46 -7.91 -0.39 2.57
N CYS A 47 -7.88 -0.67 3.89
CA CYS A 47 -8.93 -1.47 4.53
C CYS A 47 -9.98 -0.53 5.15
N PRO A 48 -11.26 -0.60 4.73
CA PRO A 48 -12.30 0.34 5.19
C PRO A 48 -12.60 0.21 6.70
N ASN A 49 -12.39 -0.97 7.28
CA ASN A 49 -12.60 -1.18 8.71
C ASN A 49 -11.43 -0.69 9.56
N CYS A 50 -10.18 -0.98 9.15
CA CYS A 50 -8.98 -0.61 9.91
C CYS A 50 -8.53 0.84 9.69
N GLN A 51 -8.71 1.39 8.49
CA GLN A 51 -8.27 2.74 8.11
C GLN A 51 -9.48 3.66 7.93
N ARG A 52 -10.19 3.93 9.03
CA ARG A 52 -11.37 4.80 9.01
C ARG A 52 -11.00 6.24 8.69
N PRO A 53 -11.84 6.98 7.95
CA PRO A 53 -11.59 8.40 7.70
C PRO A 53 -11.54 9.18 9.03
N PRO A 54 -10.71 10.24 9.10
CA PRO A 54 -10.70 11.11 10.27
C PRO A 54 -12.09 11.70 10.49
N ARG A 55 -12.55 11.72 11.75
CA ARG A 55 -13.77 12.43 12.12
C ARG A 55 -13.45 13.92 12.14
N TYR A 56 -14.07 14.70 11.26
CA TYR A 56 -14.04 16.16 11.39
C TYR A 56 -14.84 16.52 12.65
N ARG A 57 -14.21 17.26 13.57
CA ARG A 57 -14.85 17.83 14.75
C ARG A 57 -15.13 19.30 14.50
#